data_AF-A0A1M5JFJ2-F1
#
_entry.id   AF-A0A1M5JFJ2-F1
#
_cell.length_a   1.000
_cell.length_b   1.000
_cell.length_c   1.000
_cell.angle_alpha   90.00
_cell.angle_beta   90.00
_cell.angle_gamma   90.00
#
_symmetry.space_group_name_H-M   'P 1'
#
loop_
_entity.id
_entity.type
_entity.pdbx_description
1 polymer ?
#
loop_
_entity_poly.entity_id
_entity_poly.type
_entity_poly.pdbx_seq_one_letter_code
_entity_poly.pdbx_strand_id
1 'polypeptide(L)'
;MSRDGRSRGAVRTGVKASKTNDVVTTMHNLTKWAFGSLLVCSGVWATSQSTPLTQWAQEQDGAQTTELVAVAPQYSNAIETLEHAIERTRFNSQNRVHSLRLKRIIYYLSEAREFEQRNWHFNRDDSLERANAILRHHRMKTGQGHAL
;
A
#
# COMPACT_ATOMS: atom_id res chain seq x y z
N MET A 1 2.32 18.50 -65.43
CA MET A 1 3.41 19.48 -65.61
C MET A 1 4.14 19.57 -64.27
N SER A 2 5.35 18.99 -64.16
CA SER A 2 6.66 19.69 -64.05
C SER A 2 6.79 20.52 -62.74
N ARG A 3 7.78 20.40 -61.84
CA ARG A 3 9.19 19.92 -61.77
C ARG A 3 9.50 19.58 -60.29
N ASP A 4 10.23 18.54 -59.90
CA ASP A 4 11.69 18.33 -59.88
C ASP A 4 12.56 19.28 -59.03
N GLY A 5 13.37 18.70 -58.13
CA GLY A 5 14.61 19.27 -57.54
C GLY A 5 14.77 19.03 -56.02
N ARG A 6 15.55 18.04 -55.49
CA ARG A 6 17.05 17.95 -55.38
C ARG A 6 17.61 19.03 -54.42
N SER A 7 18.50 18.85 -53.43
CA SER A 7 19.56 17.88 -53.09
C SER A 7 20.10 18.12 -51.66
N ARG A 8 20.64 17.05 -51.05
CA ARG A 8 21.92 16.92 -50.30
C ARG A 8 22.30 17.88 -49.14
N GLY A 9 22.70 17.26 -48.03
CA GLY A 9 23.58 17.86 -47.02
C GLY A 9 23.95 16.86 -45.92
N ALA A 10 24.88 15.95 -46.21
CA ALA A 10 25.54 15.13 -45.20
C ALA A 10 26.75 15.90 -44.63
N VAL A 11 26.85 16.04 -43.32
CA VAL A 11 28.14 16.30 -42.63
C VAL A 11 28.20 15.42 -41.38
N ARG A 12 29.11 14.45 -41.43
CA ARG A 12 29.62 13.67 -40.30
C ARG A 12 30.78 14.45 -39.69
N THR A 13 30.71 14.73 -38.39
CA THR A 13 31.85 14.90 -37.47
C THR A 13 31.32 14.48 -36.10
N GLY A 14 31.81 13.45 -35.39
CA GLY A 14 33.17 12.99 -35.28
C GLY A 14 33.85 13.60 -34.06
N VAL A 15 33.39 13.29 -32.84
CA VAL A 15 34.19 13.48 -31.61
C VAL A 15 34.03 12.25 -30.73
N LYS A 16 35.01 11.35 -30.83
CA LYS A 16 35.37 10.42 -29.75
C LYS A 16 36.32 11.17 -28.84
N ALA A 17 35.95 11.35 -27.58
CA ALA A 17 36.91 11.66 -26.53
C ALA A 17 36.84 10.52 -25.50
N SER A 18 37.73 9.54 -25.70
CA SER A 18 38.16 8.62 -24.66
C SER A 18 39.07 9.41 -23.73
N LYS A 19 38.73 9.49 -22.43
CA LYS A 19 39.71 9.82 -21.41
C LYS A 19 39.66 8.76 -20.31
N THR A 20 40.77 8.06 -20.26
CA THR A 20 41.17 7.05 -19.29
C THR A 20 41.22 7.61 -17.87
N ASN A 21 40.73 6.78 -16.95
CA ASN A 21 41.25 6.47 -15.61
C ASN A 21 41.89 7.61 -14.83
N ASP A 22 41.27 7.96 -13.70
CA ASP A 22 42.00 8.16 -12.46
C ASP A 22 41.18 7.58 -11.30
N VAL A 23 41.61 6.40 -10.84
CA VAL A 23 41.25 5.82 -9.55
C VAL A 23 42.01 6.64 -8.51
N VAL A 24 41.34 7.59 -7.86
CA VAL A 24 41.84 8.22 -6.64
C VAL A 24 41.11 7.59 -5.46
N THR A 25 41.72 6.53 -4.96
CA THR A 25 41.49 6.01 -3.62
C THR A 25 42.02 7.04 -2.62
N THR A 26 41.13 7.81 -1.99
CA THR A 26 41.45 8.52 -0.74
C THR A 26 40.55 7.98 0.35
N MET A 27 41.15 7.17 1.21
CA MET A 27 40.53 6.69 2.43
C MET A 27 40.48 7.79 3.50
N HIS A 28 39.71 7.51 4.55
CA HIS A 28 39.81 7.96 5.94
C HIS A 28 39.47 9.41 6.30
N ASN A 29 38.24 9.61 6.77
CA ASN A 29 37.98 9.93 8.19
C ASN A 29 36.48 9.76 8.52
N LEU A 30 36.12 8.57 9.02
CA LEU A 30 34.83 8.33 9.65
C LEU A 30 34.87 9.00 11.03
N THR A 31 34.21 10.14 11.16
CA THR A 31 34.01 10.81 12.44
C THR A 31 33.23 9.86 13.36
N LYS A 32 33.96 9.33 14.33
CA LYS A 32 33.47 8.52 15.44
C LYS A 32 32.43 9.31 16.24
N TRP A 33 31.15 9.00 16.06
CA TRP A 33 30.16 9.23 17.12
C TRP A 33 30.21 8.03 18.06
N ALA A 34 31.10 8.10 19.05
CA ALA A 34 31.05 7.23 20.21
C ALA A 34 29.97 7.74 21.16
N PHE A 35 28.70 7.49 20.86
CA PHE A 35 27.67 7.48 21.89
C PHE A 35 27.64 6.07 22.47
N GLY A 36 28.46 5.89 23.50
CA GLY A 36 28.37 4.74 24.38
C GLY A 36 27.00 4.72 25.04
N SER A 37 26.25 3.65 24.81
CA SER A 37 25.28 3.14 25.76
C SER A 37 25.25 1.64 25.61
N LEU A 38 26.01 0.96 26.48
CA LEU A 38 25.88 -0.46 26.72
C LEU A 38 24.57 -0.67 27.47
N LEU A 39 23.47 -0.84 26.74
CA LEU A 39 22.30 -1.52 27.28
C LEU A 39 22.63 -3.01 27.26
N VAL A 40 23.01 -3.51 28.44
CA VAL A 40 23.06 -4.94 28.75
C VAL A 40 21.63 -5.47 28.62
N CYS A 41 21.25 -5.88 27.42
CA CYS A 41 20.09 -6.75 27.25
C CYS A 41 20.54 -8.16 27.62
N SER A 42 20.37 -8.52 28.89
CA SER A 42 20.40 -9.90 29.36
C SER A 42 19.64 -10.78 28.37
N GLY A 43 20.31 -11.79 27.83
CA GLY A 43 19.75 -12.66 26.81
C GLY A 43 18.52 -13.39 27.34
N VAL A 44 17.37 -13.10 26.74
CA VAL A 44 16.24 -14.04 26.73
C VAL A 44 16.37 -14.81 25.43
N TRP A 45 16.73 -16.09 25.54
CA TRP A 45 16.51 -17.05 24.46
C TRP A 45 15.00 -17.25 24.34
N ALA A 46 14.34 -16.39 23.58
CA ALA A 46 12.98 -16.64 23.14
C ALA A 46 13.05 -17.71 22.05
N THR A 47 12.59 -18.92 22.35
CA THR A 47 12.35 -19.92 21.33
C THR A 47 11.32 -19.35 20.35
N SER A 48 11.73 -19.16 19.10
CA SER A 48 10.88 -18.68 18.03
C SER A 48 9.83 -19.74 17.69
N GLN A 49 8.70 -19.72 18.39
CA GLN A 49 7.50 -20.37 17.92
C GLN A 49 6.91 -19.47 16.82
N SER A 50 6.93 -19.95 15.59
CA SER A 50 6.19 -19.33 14.48
C SER A 50 4.71 -19.38 14.82
N THR A 51 4.15 -18.27 15.29
CA THR A 51 2.72 -18.12 15.54
C THR A 51 1.97 -18.28 14.21
N PRO A 52 0.99 -19.21 14.10
CA PRO A 52 0.10 -19.23 12.96
C PRO A 52 -0.71 -17.93 12.89
N LEU A 53 -0.99 -17.47 11.66
CA LEU A 53 -1.67 -16.21 11.29
C LEU A 53 -3.16 -16.11 11.72
N THR A 54 -3.52 -16.58 12.91
CA THR A 54 -4.89 -16.59 13.46
C THR A 54 -5.11 -15.59 14.59
N GLN A 55 -4.13 -14.75 14.95
CA GLN A 55 -4.20 -13.87 16.13
C GLN A 55 -5.01 -12.57 15.97
N TRP A 56 -5.55 -12.25 14.80
CA TRP A 56 -6.36 -11.02 14.64
C TRP A 56 -7.80 -11.15 15.18
N ALA A 57 -8.16 -12.27 15.79
CA ALA A 57 -9.53 -12.55 16.24
C ALA A 57 -9.74 -12.56 17.76
N GLN A 58 -8.74 -12.27 18.62
CA GLN A 58 -8.88 -12.58 20.06
C GLN A 58 -8.35 -11.54 21.05
N GLU A 59 -8.44 -10.25 20.75
CA GLU A 59 -8.12 -9.22 21.75
C GLU A 59 -9.03 -8.00 21.64
N GLN A 60 -10.32 -8.22 21.90
CA GLN A 60 -11.28 -7.19 22.28
C GLN A 60 -12.24 -7.71 23.37
N ASP A 61 -11.71 -8.28 24.46
CA ASP A 61 -12.52 -8.57 25.65
C ASP A 61 -11.85 -7.94 26.88
N GLY A 62 -11.97 -6.62 26.94
CA GLY A 62 -11.69 -5.79 28.11
C GLY A 62 -12.96 -5.10 28.57
N ALA A 63 -13.78 -5.83 29.32
CA ALA A 63 -14.79 -5.38 30.28
C ALA A 63 -15.55 -4.05 30.01
N GLN A 64 -16.75 -4.16 29.44
CA GLN A 64 -17.94 -3.50 30.01
C GLN A 64 -19.16 -4.43 29.84
N THR A 65 -19.64 -4.97 30.96
CA THR A 65 -20.98 -5.53 31.09
C THR A 65 -21.99 -4.40 30.93
N THR A 66 -22.59 -4.28 29.75
CA THR A 66 -23.94 -3.75 29.59
C THR A 66 -24.64 -4.70 28.63
N GLU A 67 -25.72 -5.31 29.11
CA GLU A 67 -26.67 -6.05 28.30
C GLU A 67 -27.29 -5.06 27.30
N LEU A 68 -26.59 -4.87 26.18
CA LEU A 68 -27.06 -4.11 25.04
C LEU A 68 -27.44 -5.15 24.01
N VAL A 69 -28.74 -5.28 23.77
CA VAL A 69 -29.30 -5.78 22.51
C VAL A 69 -28.37 -5.31 21.41
N ALA A 70 -27.68 -6.24 20.74
CA ALA A 70 -26.71 -5.93 19.70
C ALA A 70 -27.45 -5.31 18.51
N VAL A 71 -27.76 -4.02 18.62
CA VAL A 71 -28.19 -3.19 17.50
C VAL A 71 -26.98 -3.17 16.59
N ALA A 72 -27.08 -3.87 15.47
CA ALA A 72 -26.06 -3.80 14.44
C ALA A 72 -25.76 -2.31 14.20
N PRO A 73 -24.49 -1.86 14.32
CA PRO A 73 -24.16 -0.46 14.11
C PRO A 73 -24.67 -0.05 12.74
N GLN A 74 -25.60 0.90 12.71
CA GLN A 74 -26.11 1.45 11.45
C GLN A 74 -25.02 2.35 10.88
N TYR A 75 -24.30 1.83 9.89
CA TYR A 75 -23.27 2.59 9.18
C TYR A 75 -23.91 3.51 8.14
N SER A 76 -23.23 4.59 7.77
CA SER A 76 -23.66 5.38 6.61
C SER A 76 -23.79 4.51 5.35
N ASN A 77 -24.75 4.87 4.50
CA ASN A 77 -25.01 4.23 3.21
C ASN A 77 -23.74 4.06 2.34
N ALA A 78 -22.76 4.95 2.48
CA ALA A 78 -21.49 4.89 1.76
C ALA A 78 -20.63 3.67 2.17
N ILE A 79 -20.58 3.34 3.46
CA ILE A 79 -19.87 2.17 3.99
C ILE A 79 -20.56 0.89 3.50
N GLU A 80 -21.88 0.80 3.63
CA GLU A 80 -22.68 -0.34 3.16
C GLU A 80 -22.54 -0.56 1.64
N THR A 81 -22.56 0.52 0.86
CA THR A 81 -22.38 0.45 -0.59
C THR A 81 -21.02 -0.14 -0.98
N LEU A 82 -19.97 0.25 -0.25
CA LEU A 82 -18.63 -0.29 -0.47
C LEU A 82 -18.54 -1.77 -0.07
N GLU A 83 -19.17 -2.18 1.03
CA GLU A 83 -19.25 -3.57 1.47
C GLU A 83 -19.89 -4.45 0.39
N HIS A 84 -21.07 -4.07 -0.08
CA HIS A 84 -21.73 -4.76 -1.19
C HIS A 84 -20.93 -4.74 -2.48
N ALA A 85 -20.14 -3.69 -2.73
CA ALA A 85 -19.25 -3.63 -3.87
C ALA A 85 -18.09 -4.64 -3.74
N ILE A 86 -17.54 -4.82 -2.54
CA ILE A 86 -16.49 -5.79 -2.25
C ILE A 86 -17.03 -7.21 -2.43
N GLU A 87 -18.19 -7.53 -1.85
CA GLU A 87 -18.85 -8.85 -1.94
C GLU A 87 -19.11 -9.28 -3.39
N ARG A 88 -19.54 -8.33 -4.24
CA ARG A 88 -19.78 -8.57 -5.67
C ARG A 88 -18.50 -8.71 -6.49
N THR A 89 -17.34 -8.34 -5.95
CA THR A 89 -16.06 -8.37 -6.68
C THR A 89 -15.33 -9.66 -6.39
N ARG A 90 -14.99 -10.43 -7.42
CA ARG A 90 -14.21 -11.66 -7.19
C ARG A 90 -12.74 -11.34 -6.98
N PHE A 91 -12.23 -11.68 -5.81
CA PHE A 91 -10.81 -11.74 -5.49
C PHE A 91 -10.32 -13.18 -5.60
N ASN A 92 -9.12 -13.38 -6.16
CA ASN A 92 -8.51 -14.70 -6.24
C ASN A 92 -7.52 -14.84 -5.07
N SER A 93 -7.84 -15.67 -4.09
CA SER A 93 -7.00 -15.88 -2.89
C SER A 93 -5.64 -16.51 -3.19
N GLN A 94 -5.52 -17.26 -4.29
CA GLN A 94 -4.26 -17.86 -4.74
C GLN A 94 -3.32 -16.82 -5.37
N ASN A 95 -3.85 -15.68 -5.83
CA ASN A 95 -3.02 -14.60 -6.36
C ASN A 95 -2.63 -13.62 -5.25
N ARG A 96 -1.33 -13.56 -4.94
CA ARG A 96 -0.77 -12.69 -3.89
C ARG A 96 -1.18 -11.22 -4.04
N VAL A 97 -1.21 -10.69 -5.27
CA VAL A 97 -1.56 -9.29 -5.53
C VAL A 97 -3.05 -9.05 -5.26
N HIS A 98 -3.93 -10.00 -5.62
CA HIS A 98 -5.36 -9.89 -5.35
C HIS A 98 -5.63 -9.91 -3.84
N SER A 99 -4.99 -10.84 -3.12
CA SER A 99 -5.08 -10.94 -1.67
C SER A 99 -4.57 -9.67 -0.97
N LEU A 100 -3.48 -9.07 -1.46
CA LEU A 100 -2.96 -7.81 -0.91
C LEU A 100 -3.93 -6.63 -1.15
N ARG A 101 -4.55 -6.54 -2.32
CA ARG A 101 -5.55 -5.51 -2.61
C ARG A 101 -6.76 -5.65 -1.70
N LEU A 102 -7.28 -6.87 -1.52
CA LEU A 102 -8.40 -7.12 -0.63
C LEU A 102 -8.07 -6.72 0.81
N LYS A 103 -6.91 -7.12 1.33
CA LYS A 103 -6.45 -6.72 2.68
C LYS A 103 -6.41 -5.20 2.85
N ARG A 104 -5.89 -4.47 1.86
CA ARG A 104 -5.84 -3.00 1.89
C ARG A 104 -7.22 -2.36 1.86
N ILE A 105 -8.15 -2.92 1.06
CA ILE A 105 -9.53 -2.43 1.02
C ILE A 105 -10.21 -2.62 2.39
N ILE A 106 -10.06 -3.82 2.99
CA ILE A 106 -10.63 -4.12 4.31
C ILE A 106 -10.05 -3.18 5.39
N TYR A 107 -8.75 -2.91 5.35
CA TYR A 107 -8.10 -1.97 6.27
C TYR A 107 -8.73 -0.57 6.22
N TYR A 108 -8.89 0.01 5.02
CA TYR A 108 -9.51 1.32 4.88
C TYR A 108 -11.00 1.31 5.24
N LEU A 109 -11.69 0.20 5.00
CA LEU A 109 -13.09 0.03 5.43
C LEU A 109 -13.20 0.02 6.97
N SER A 110 -12.29 -0.67 7.68
CA SER A 110 -12.27 -0.65 9.15
C SER A 110 -11.97 0.75 9.69
N GLU A 111 -11.01 1.48 9.10
CA GLU A 111 -10.74 2.87 9.49
C GLU A 111 -11.98 3.75 9.29
N ALA A 112 -12.68 3.62 8.15
CA ALA A 112 -13.89 4.37 7.88
C ALA A 112 -14.99 4.10 8.93
N ARG A 113 -15.15 2.85 9.38
CA ARG A 113 -16.09 2.49 10.45
C ARG A 113 -15.70 3.11 11.79
N GLU A 114 -14.41 3.12 12.14
CA GLU A 114 -13.95 3.80 13.36
C GLU A 114 -14.17 5.32 13.29
N PHE A 115 -13.90 5.93 12.14
CA PHE A 115 -14.10 7.36 11.93
C PHE A 115 -15.58 7.75 11.95
N GLU A 116 -16.47 6.88 11.46
CA GLU A 116 -17.92 7.06 11.57
C GLU A 116 -18.35 7.10 13.05
N GLN A 117 -17.89 6.16 13.86
CA GLN A 117 -18.20 6.13 15.30
C GLN A 117 -17.70 7.38 16.05
N ARG A 118 -16.59 7.96 15.60
CA ARG A 118 -16.02 9.20 16.17
C ARG A 118 -16.58 10.47 15.54
N ASN A 119 -17.50 10.38 14.58
CA ASN A 119 -18.03 11.50 13.78
C ASN A 119 -16.94 12.30 13.03
N TRP A 120 -15.85 11.64 12.60
CA TRP A 120 -14.77 12.24 11.82
C TRP A 120 -15.02 12.07 10.32
N HIS A 121 -15.98 12.84 9.79
CA HIS A 121 -16.46 12.69 8.41
C HIS A 121 -15.35 12.82 7.35
N PHE A 122 -14.42 13.77 7.50
CA PHE A 122 -13.34 13.96 6.53
C PHE A 122 -12.45 12.71 6.42
N ASN A 123 -12.02 12.15 7.56
CA ASN A 123 -11.17 10.97 7.60
C ASN A 123 -11.91 9.73 7.10
N ARG A 124 -13.18 9.59 7.45
CA ARG A 124 -14.06 8.53 6.92
C ARG A 124 -14.11 8.59 5.39
N ASP A 125 -14.36 9.77 4.84
CA ASP A 125 -14.53 9.93 3.40
C ASP A 125 -13.20 9.71 2.65
N ASP A 126 -12.05 10.15 3.19
CA ASP A 126 -10.72 9.84 2.63
C ASP A 126 -10.43 8.32 2.64
N SER A 127 -10.73 7.62 3.75
CA SER A 127 -10.57 6.17 3.82
C SER A 127 -11.48 5.44 2.80
N LEU A 128 -12.74 5.87 2.66
CA LEU A 128 -13.65 5.32 1.66
C LEU A 128 -13.18 5.57 0.23
N GLU A 129 -12.63 6.74 -0.07
CA GLU A 129 -12.07 7.05 -1.38
C GLU A 129 -10.89 6.14 -1.71
N ARG A 130 -9.95 5.94 -0.77
CA ARG A 130 -8.81 5.04 -0.95
C ARG A 130 -9.25 3.60 -1.20
N ALA A 131 -10.22 3.11 -0.44
CA ALA A 131 -10.78 1.77 -0.62
C ALA A 131 -11.41 1.62 -2.02
N ASN A 132 -12.24 2.59 -2.42
CA ASN A 132 -12.88 2.62 -3.73
C ASN A 132 -11.88 2.71 -4.89
N ALA A 133 -10.81 3.49 -4.75
CA ALA A 133 -9.77 3.60 -5.75
C ALA A 133 -9.06 2.26 -6.00
N ILE A 134 -8.75 1.51 -4.94
CA ILE A 134 -8.14 0.18 -5.05
C ILE A 134 -9.13 -0.81 -5.67
N LEU A 135 -10.40 -0.78 -5.25
CA LEU A 135 -11.44 -1.65 -5.78
C LEU A 135 -11.68 -1.41 -7.28
N ARG A 136 -11.78 -0.14 -7.70
CA ARG A 136 -11.92 0.26 -9.10
C ARG A 136 -10.71 -0.20 -9.91
N HIS A 137 -9.50 0.02 -9.40
CA HIS A 137 -8.28 -0.44 -10.06
C HIS A 137 -8.25 -1.97 -10.23
N HIS A 138 -8.64 -2.71 -9.19
CA HIS A 138 -8.75 -4.16 -9.25
C HIS A 138 -9.71 -4.59 -10.35
N ARG A 139 -10.94 -4.06 -10.35
CA ARG A 139 -11.97 -4.36 -11.35
C ARG A 139 -11.53 -4.07 -12.78
N MET A 140 -10.86 -2.94 -13.00
CA MET A 140 -10.30 -2.61 -14.32
C MET A 140 -9.23 -3.63 -14.76
N LYS A 141 -8.37 -4.10 -13.85
CA LYS A 141 -7.33 -5.08 -14.16
C LYS A 141 -7.87 -6.51 -14.36
N THR A 142 -8.98 -6.85 -13.74
CA THR A 142 -9.61 -8.18 -13.86
C THR A 142 -10.69 -8.27 -14.93
N GLY A 143 -10.99 -7.17 -15.63
CA GLY A 143 -12.11 -7.10 -16.57
C GLY A 143 -13.49 -7.15 -15.89
N GLN A 144 -13.54 -6.95 -14.58
CA GLN A 144 -14.79 -6.89 -13.79
C GLN A 144 -15.34 -5.47 -13.68
N GLY A 145 -14.64 -4.48 -14.23
CA GLY A 145 -15.14 -3.13 -14.37
C GLY A 145 -16.03 -3.06 -15.60
N HIS A 146 -17.36 -3.00 -15.39
CA HIS A 146 -18.22 -2.50 -16.45
C HIS A 146 -17.82 -1.06 -16.74
N ALA A 147 -17.59 -0.73 -18.02
CA ALA A 147 -17.63 0.65 -18.47
C ALA A 147 -19.06 1.14 -18.18
N LEU A 148 -19.19 2.00 -17.17
CA LEU A 148 -20.36 2.84 -17.00
C LEU A 148 -20.24 4.02 -17.97
#